data_AF-A0A934GCE2-F1
#
_entry.id   AF-A0A934GCE2-F1
#
_cell.length_a   1.000
_cell.length_b   1.000
_cell.length_c   1.000
_cell.angle_alpha   90.00
_cell.angle_beta   90.00
_cell.angle_gamma   90.00
#
_symmetry.space_group_name_H-M   'P 1'
#
loop_
_entity.id
_entity.type
_entity.pdbx_description
1 polymer ?
#
loop_
_entity_poly.entity_id
_entity_poly.type
_entity_poly.pdbx_seq_one_letter_code
_entity_poly.pdbx_strand_id
1 'polypeptide(L)'
;MISARKLAVAALVVTAGLAGCGEKEQVIAYQQGKYQGKPDTRPWENEPGASLYTTSKWTKGDKASWEAALRSRNQNQNEYTRAE
;
A
#
# COMPACT_ATOMS: atom_id res chain seq x y z
N MET A 1 -35.40 -16.12 -42.11
CA MET A 1 -36.11 -15.19 -41.21
C MET A 1 -35.34 -15.10 -39.90
N ILE A 2 -34.73 -13.94 -39.61
CA ILE A 2 -34.02 -13.72 -38.35
C ILE A 2 -35.10 -13.37 -37.30
N SER A 3 -35.24 -14.20 -36.27
CA SER A 3 -36.20 -13.98 -35.20
C SER A 3 -35.87 -12.73 -34.38
N ALA A 4 -36.89 -12.01 -33.91
CA ALA A 4 -36.74 -10.83 -33.05
C ALA A 4 -35.85 -11.08 -31.81
N ARG A 5 -35.87 -12.30 -31.25
CA ARG A 5 -34.97 -12.71 -30.16
C ARG A 5 -33.49 -12.67 -30.58
N LYS A 6 -33.16 -13.09 -31.81
CA LYS A 6 -31.78 -13.10 -32.31
C LYS A 6 -31.28 -11.66 -32.56
N LEU A 7 -32.15 -10.77 -33.02
CA LEU A 7 -31.84 -9.34 -33.17
C LEU A 7 -31.61 -8.66 -31.81
N ALA A 8 -32.44 -8.95 -30.81
CA ALA A 8 -32.28 -8.40 -29.46
C ALA A 8 -30.95 -8.84 -28.80
N VAL A 9 -30.59 -10.12 -28.96
CA VAL A 9 -29.30 -10.65 -28.46
C VAL A 9 -28.12 -10.00 -29.17
N ALA A 10 -28.17 -9.85 -30.49
CA ALA A 10 -27.11 -9.18 -31.25
C ALA A 10 -26.93 -7.71 -30.83
N ALA A 11 -28.04 -6.99 -30.62
CA ALA A 11 -27.99 -5.60 -30.16
C ALA A 11 -27.35 -5.47 -28.76
N LEU A 12 -27.69 -6.37 -27.83
CA LEU A 12 -27.10 -6.41 -26.49
C LEU A 12 -25.59 -6.69 -26.49
N VAL A 13 -25.14 -7.59 -27.36
CA VAL A 13 -23.70 -7.92 -27.48
C VAL A 13 -22.92 -6.71 -28.01
N VAL A 14 -23.48 -6.00 -28.99
CA VAL A 14 -22.86 -4.78 -29.53
C VAL A 14 -22.75 -3.71 -28.44
N THR A 15 -23.82 -3.41 -27.73
CA THR A 15 -23.79 -2.35 -26.70
C THR A 15 -22.88 -2.69 -25.52
N ALA A 16 -22.80 -3.97 -25.11
CA ALA A 16 -21.87 -4.40 -24.08
C ALA A 16 -20.39 -4.31 -24.52
N GLY A 17 -20.09 -4.59 -25.80
CA GLY A 17 -18.74 -4.48 -26.34
C GLY A 17 -18.21 -3.04 -26.38
N LEU A 18 -19.09 -2.04 -26.58
CA LEU A 18 -18.72 -0.63 -26.55
C LEU A 18 -18.42 -0.11 -25.12
N ALA A 19 -18.89 -0.80 -24.07
CA ALA A 19 -18.66 -0.37 -22.69
C ALA A 19 -17.18 -0.43 -22.27
N GLY A 20 -16.34 -1.20 -22.97
CA GLY A 20 -14.89 -1.26 -22.71
C GLY A 20 -14.13 0.02 -23.09
N CYS A 21 -14.72 0.91 -23.91
CA CYS A 21 -14.07 2.16 -24.33
C CYS A 21 -14.43 3.36 -23.44
N GLY A 22 -15.34 3.18 -22.47
CA GLY A 22 -15.77 4.20 -21.51
C GLY A 22 -15.10 4.09 -20.14
N GLU A 23 -13.98 3.37 -20.04
CA GLU A 23 -13.20 3.30 -18.82
C GLU A 23 -12.82 4.72 -18.38
N LYS A 24 -13.28 5.14 -17.20
CA LYS A 24 -12.76 6.36 -16.58
C LYS A 24 -11.28 6.16 -16.32
N GLU A 25 -10.50 7.21 -16.52
CA GLU A 25 -9.06 7.16 -16.28
C GLU A 25 -8.78 6.61 -14.87
N GLN A 26 -8.01 5.51 -14.80
CA GLN A 26 -7.64 4.85 -13.55
C GLN A 26 -6.51 5.60 -12.81
N VAL A 27 -6.51 6.92 -12.92
CA VAL A 27 -5.57 7.78 -12.21
C VAL A 27 -6.18 8.17 -10.87
N ILE A 28 -5.31 8.36 -9.89
CA ILE A 28 -5.70 8.89 -8.58
C ILE A 28 -6.33 10.26 -8.82
N ALA A 29 -7.61 10.41 -8.50
CA ALA A 29 -8.28 11.70 -8.55
C ALA A 29 -7.71 12.59 -7.43
N TYR A 30 -6.71 13.40 -7.76
CA TYR A 30 -6.07 14.31 -6.82
C TYR A 30 -7.06 15.37 -6.36
N GLN A 31 -7.59 15.23 -5.14
CA GLN A 31 -8.34 16.30 -4.50
C GLN A 31 -7.34 17.25 -3.85
N GLN A 32 -7.25 18.47 -4.38
CA GLN A 32 -6.35 19.50 -3.88
C GLN A 32 -6.58 19.72 -2.36
N GLY A 33 -5.50 19.67 -1.58
CA GLY A 33 -5.53 19.84 -0.12
C GLY A 33 -5.84 18.58 0.69
N LYS A 34 -6.00 17.40 0.07
CA LYS A 34 -6.17 16.12 0.77
C LYS A 34 -5.10 15.13 0.32
N TYR A 35 -4.37 14.57 1.29
CA TYR A 35 -3.49 13.44 1.04
C TYR A 35 -4.34 12.21 0.73
N GLN A 36 -4.24 11.72 -0.51
CA GLN A 36 -5.00 10.55 -1.01
C GLN A 36 -4.17 9.25 -1.00
N GLY A 37 -2.94 9.30 -0.50
CA GLY A 37 -2.13 8.11 -0.26
C GLY A 37 -2.59 7.36 0.99
N LYS A 38 -2.10 6.13 1.19
CA LYS A 38 -2.31 5.43 2.46
C LYS A 38 -1.75 6.31 3.57
N PRO A 39 -2.54 6.70 4.59
CA PRO A 39 -2.02 7.48 5.70
C PRO A 39 -0.84 6.73 6.32
N ASP A 40 0.30 7.42 6.40
CA ASP A 40 1.48 6.89 7.05
C ASP A 40 1.18 6.76 8.54
N THR A 41 1.28 5.54 9.04
CA THR A 41 1.24 5.26 10.48
C THR A 41 2.58 5.60 11.08
N ARG A 42 2.61 5.89 12.39
CA ARG A 42 3.88 6.19 13.05
C ARG A 42 4.81 4.98 12.94
N PRO A 43 6.14 5.17 12.90
CA PRO A 43 7.08 4.07 12.72
C PRO A 43 6.93 2.91 13.73
N TRP A 44 6.62 3.22 14.99
CA TRP A 44 6.40 2.25 16.07
C TRP A 44 5.02 1.58 16.01
N GLU A 45 4.13 1.96 15.08
CA GLU A 45 2.84 1.30 14.87
C GLU A 45 2.92 0.17 13.83
N ASN A 46 4.06 0.04 13.14
CA ASN A 46 4.30 -1.05 12.20
C ASN A 46 4.55 -2.37 12.94
N GLU A 47 4.39 -3.50 12.26
CA GLU A 47 4.77 -4.81 12.81
C GLU A 47 6.31 -4.88 12.98
N PRO A 48 6.84 -5.16 14.19
CA PRO A 48 8.27 -5.24 14.44
C PRO A 48 9.01 -6.24 13.54
N GLY A 49 8.31 -7.29 13.10
CA GLY A 49 8.79 -8.32 12.18
C GLY A 49 8.50 -8.09 10.69
N ALA A 50 7.81 -7.00 10.31
CA ALA A 50 7.56 -6.69 8.89
C ALA A 50 8.77 -6.09 8.17
N SER A 51 9.82 -5.72 8.92
CA SER A 51 11.13 -5.37 8.38
C SER A 51 11.89 -6.67 8.03
N LEU A 52 12.53 -6.71 6.86
CA LEU A 52 13.45 -7.79 6.43
C LEU A 52 14.56 -8.08 7.46
N TYR A 53 14.75 -7.20 8.43
CA TYR A 53 15.60 -7.37 9.60
C TYR A 53 14.75 -7.80 10.80
N THR A 54 14.48 -9.09 10.90
CA THR A 54 13.67 -9.76 11.94
C THR A 54 14.31 -9.77 13.33
N THR A 55 15.45 -9.10 13.51
CA THR A 55 16.24 -9.09 14.75
C THR A 55 15.85 -7.98 15.73
N SER A 56 14.99 -7.04 15.32
CA SER A 56 14.62 -5.89 16.12
C SER A 56 13.56 -6.27 17.18
N LYS A 57 13.96 -6.32 18.46
CA LYS A 57 13.15 -6.78 19.61
C LYS A 57 12.30 -5.67 20.26
N TRP A 58 11.64 -4.83 19.49
CA TRP A 58 10.75 -3.79 20.04
C TRP A 58 9.27 -4.18 19.95
N THR A 59 8.43 -3.60 20.79
CA THR A 59 7.00 -3.92 20.89
C THR A 59 6.16 -2.98 20.04
N LYS A 60 5.23 -3.53 19.24
CA LYS A 60 4.28 -2.74 18.45
C LYS A 60 3.50 -1.76 19.33
N GLY A 61 3.41 -0.51 18.90
CA GLY A 61 2.72 0.58 19.60
C GLY A 61 3.56 1.26 20.68
N ASP A 62 4.69 0.68 21.09
CA ASP A 62 5.57 1.25 22.11
C ASP A 62 6.68 2.09 21.47
N LYS A 63 6.49 3.41 21.53
CA LYS A 63 7.47 4.39 21.05
C LYS A 63 8.81 4.29 21.78
N ALA A 64 8.81 4.10 23.10
CA ALA A 64 10.04 4.08 23.89
C ALA A 64 10.88 2.84 23.58
N SER A 65 10.22 1.68 23.44
CA SER A 65 10.84 0.43 23.00
C SER A 65 11.44 0.56 21.59
N TRP A 66 10.72 1.17 20.65
CA TRP A 66 11.20 1.44 19.30
C TRP A 66 12.44 2.36 19.28
N GLU A 67 12.41 3.46 20.03
CA GLU A 67 13.55 4.39 20.15
C GLU A 67 14.77 3.72 20.81
N ALA A 68 14.56 2.85 21.79
CA ALA A 68 15.64 2.08 22.41
C ALA A 68 16.28 1.10 21.41
N ALA A 69 15.48 0.38 20.63
CA ALA A 69 15.97 -0.52 19.59
C ALA A 69 16.79 0.23 18.53
N LEU A 70 16.35 1.41 18.10
CA LEU A 70 17.11 2.26 17.18
C LEU A 70 18.45 2.71 17.76
N ARG A 71 18.45 3.17 19.02
CA ARG A 71 19.69 3.57 19.70
C ARG A 71 20.68 2.42 19.78
N SER A 72 20.22 1.23 20.19
CA SER A 72 21.06 0.02 20.23
C SER A 72 21.63 -0.35 18.87
N ARG A 73 20.81 -0.30 17.80
CA ARG A 73 21.28 -0.53 16.43
C ARG A 73 22.40 0.43 16.06
N ASN A 74 22.24 1.72 16.36
CA ASN A 74 23.24 2.72 16.00
C ASN A 74 24.56 2.52 16.74
N GLN A 75 24.54 2.09 18.01
CA GLN A 75 25.77 1.76 18.75
C GLN A 75 26.51 0.57 18.16
N ASN A 76 25.78 -0.45 17.68
CA ASN A 76 26.39 -1.62 17.02
C ASN A 76 26.96 -1.31 15.63
N GLN A 77 26.76 -0.10 15.12
CA GLN A 77 27.35 0.40 13.87
C GLN A 77 28.44 1.44 14.12
N ASN A 78 28.75 1.74 15.39
CA ASN A 78 29.80 2.67 15.75
C ASN A 78 31.10 1.89 16.04
N GLU A 79 32.11 2.02 15.18
CA GLU A 79 33.38 1.32 15.31
C GLU A 79 34.14 1.67 16.59
N TYR A 80 34.01 2.91 17.08
CA TYR A 80 34.64 3.32 18.34
C TYR A 80 34.13 2.47 19.50
N THR A 81 32.81 2.26 19.57
CA THR A 81 32.17 1.44 20.62
C THR A 81 32.42 -0.06 20.44
N ARG A 82 32.89 -0.49 19.26
CA ARG A 82 33.01 -1.91 18.90
C ARG A 82 34.45 -2.44 18.95
N ALA A 83 35.44 -1.56 19.12
CA ALA A 83 36.86 -1.89 19.20
C ALA A 83 37.45 -1.72 20.61
N GLU A 84 36.66 -1.17 21.54
CA GLU A 84 36.92 -1.14 22.99
C GLU A 84 36.44 -2.44 23.67
#